data_AF-A0A370DXI4-F1
#
_entry.id   AF-A0A370DXI4-F1
#
_cell.length_a   1.000
_cell.length_b   1.000
_cell.length_c   1.000
_cell.angle_alpha   90.00
_cell.angle_beta   90.00
_cell.angle_gamma   90.00
#
_symmetry.space_group_name_H-M   'P 1'
#
loop_
_entity.id
_entity.type
_entity.pdbx_description
1 polymer ?
#
loop_
_entity_poly.entity_id
_entity_poly.type
_entity_poly.pdbx_seq_one_letter_code
_entity_poly.pdbx_strand_id
1 'polypeptide(L)'
;MLTNVASGRASLDPDFFDVITRITDVVAETPGNIVVAGHTDNIPISTQRFRSNWELSSARAVTVVHAMLSNSDLDPARVLIEGHADSNPLAPNDSRENRAKNRRVELVIERGQDEESGEVLNVSE
;
A
#
# COMPACT_ATOMS: atom_id res chain seq x y z
N MET A 1 -6.88 8.71 1.03
CA MET A 1 -5.70 8.62 1.91
C MET A 1 -6.09 7.83 3.14
N LEU A 2 -5.53 6.64 3.32
CA LEU A 2 -5.91 5.70 4.36
C LEU A 2 -4.92 5.82 5.54
N THR A 3 -5.28 6.53 6.60
CA THR A 3 -4.38 6.85 7.73
C THR A 3 -4.89 6.32 9.07
N ASN A 4 -4.71 5.03 9.33
CA ASN A 4 -4.57 4.56 10.71
C ASN A 4 -3.73 3.29 10.80
N VAL A 5 -2.41 3.43 10.78
CA VAL A 5 -1.49 2.38 11.20
C VAL A 5 -0.48 3.01 12.16
N ALA A 6 -0.47 2.54 13.41
CA ALA A 6 0.48 3.00 14.41
C ALA A 6 1.94 2.82 13.94
N SER A 7 2.84 3.70 14.37
CA SER A 7 4.27 3.67 13.98
C SER A 7 4.88 2.29 14.21
N GLY A 8 5.44 1.67 13.15
CA GLY A 8 6.11 0.37 13.23
C GLY A 8 5.19 -0.85 13.24
N ARG A 9 3.88 -0.68 13.05
CA ARG A 9 2.95 -1.81 12.86
C ARG A 9 2.42 -1.86 11.44
N ALA A 10 1.95 -3.05 11.05
CA ALA A 10 1.24 -3.27 9.79
C ALA A 10 -0.24 -3.66 10.00
N SER A 11 -0.74 -3.63 11.23
CA SER A 11 -2.11 -4.01 11.56
C SER A 11 -3.11 -2.90 11.25
N LEU A 12 -4.24 -3.25 10.62
CA LEU A 12 -5.38 -2.35 10.44
C LEU A 12 -6.16 -2.21 11.75
N ASP A 13 -6.65 -1.00 12.00
CA ASP A 13 -7.62 -0.73 13.06
C ASP A 13 -8.98 -1.37 12.68
N PRO A 14 -9.73 -1.99 13.61
CA PRO A 14 -11.07 -2.50 13.37
C PRO A 14 -12.01 -1.53 12.64
N ASP A 15 -11.98 -0.24 13.02
CA ASP A 15 -12.84 0.79 12.41
C ASP A 15 -12.47 1.05 10.94
N PHE A 16 -11.30 0.58 10.51
CA PHE A 16 -10.78 0.72 9.16
C PHE A 16 -11.34 -0.31 8.19
N PHE A 17 -11.84 -1.45 8.69
CA PHE A 17 -12.38 -2.51 7.83
C PHE A 17 -13.60 -2.03 7.05
N ASP A 18 -14.53 -1.32 7.68
CA ASP A 18 -15.73 -0.81 7.01
C ASP A 18 -15.40 0.15 5.86
N VAL A 19 -14.34 0.95 6.02
CA VAL A 19 -13.87 1.87 4.99
C VAL A 19 -13.25 1.09 3.83
N ILE A 20 -12.41 0.09 4.12
CA ILE A 20 -11.80 -0.76 3.09
C ILE A 20 -12.87 -1.52 2.32
N THR A 21 -13.88 -2.08 2.98
CA THR A 21 -14.98 -2.80 2.31
C THR A 21 -15.69 -1.89 1.31
N ARG A 22 -16.11 -0.69 1.73
CA ARG A 22 -16.78 0.27 0.83
C ARG A 22 -15.91 0.69 -0.36
N ILE A 23 -14.61 0.89 -0.14
CA ILE A 23 -13.67 1.19 -1.23
C ILE A 23 -13.56 -0.01 -2.17
N THR A 24 -13.47 -1.22 -1.61
CA THR A 24 -13.34 -2.47 -2.37
C THR A 24 -14.52 -2.68 -3.30
N ASP A 25 -15.74 -2.45 -2.81
CA ASP A 25 -16.97 -2.58 -3.61
C ASP A 25 -16.92 -1.67 -4.85
N VAL A 26 -16.49 -0.40 -4.67
CA VAL A 26 -16.39 0.57 -5.77
C VAL A 26 -15.30 0.20 -6.78
N VAL A 27 -14.14 -0.27 -6.31
CA VAL A 27 -13.01 -0.58 -7.21
C VAL A 27 -13.16 -1.93 -7.91
N ALA A 28 -13.89 -2.88 -7.33
CA ALA A 28 -14.23 -4.14 -7.98
C ALA A 28 -15.00 -3.90 -9.29
N GLU A 29 -15.96 -2.96 -9.28
CA GLU A 29 -16.78 -2.59 -10.44
C GLU A 29 -16.06 -1.69 -11.47
N THR A 30 -14.91 -1.11 -11.10
CA THR A 30 -14.19 -0.16 -11.95
C THR A 30 -13.10 -0.88 -12.76
N PRO A 31 -13.00 -0.75 -14.10
CA PRO A 31 -11.92 -1.38 -14.87
C PRO A 31 -10.52 -0.85 -14.53
N GLY A 32 -9.50 -1.71 -14.69
CA GLY A 32 -8.08 -1.37 -14.51
C GLY A 32 -7.36 -2.19 -13.43
N ASN A 33 -6.03 -2.06 -13.37
CA ASN A 33 -5.25 -2.62 -12.26
C ASN A 33 -5.47 -1.78 -11.00
N ILE A 34 -5.44 -2.43 -9.85
CA ILE A 34 -5.62 -1.82 -8.54
C ILE A 34 -4.28 -1.91 -7.83
N VAL A 35 -3.55 -0.80 -7.81
CA VAL A 35 -2.27 -0.69 -7.11
C VAL A 35 -2.53 -0.29 -5.67
N VAL A 36 -2.04 -1.10 -4.73
CA VAL A 36 -2.05 -0.79 -3.30
C VAL A 36 -0.62 -0.49 -2.87
N ALA A 37 -0.35 0.79 -2.61
CA ALA A 37 0.99 1.30 -2.38
C ALA A 37 1.18 1.73 -0.91
N GLY A 38 2.12 1.10 -0.21
CA GLY A 38 2.46 1.45 1.16
C GLY A 38 3.59 2.46 1.23
N HIS A 39 3.55 3.34 2.23
CA HIS A 39 4.59 4.35 2.46
C HIS A 39 4.91 4.54 3.94
N THR A 40 6.13 5.01 4.21
CA THR A 40 6.63 5.39 5.53
C THR A 40 7.03 6.87 5.56
N ASP A 41 7.44 7.34 6.73
CA ASP A 41 8.26 8.55 6.83
C ASP A 41 9.75 8.17 6.71
N ASN A 42 10.61 9.18 6.76
CA ASN A 42 12.06 9.02 6.61
C ASN A 42 12.80 8.53 7.87
N ILE A 43 12.09 8.14 8.95
CA ILE A 43 12.76 7.60 10.13
C ILE A 43 13.11 6.14 9.82
N PRO A 44 14.40 5.76 9.83
CA PRO A 44 14.78 4.37 9.58
C PRO A 44 14.22 3.47 10.67
N ILE A 45 13.73 2.30 10.27
CA ILE A 45 13.32 1.24 11.20
C ILE A 45 14.21 0.03 11.02
N SER A 46 14.39 -0.70 12.12
CA SER A 46 14.91 -2.06 12.12
C SER A 46 14.33 -2.75 13.35
N THR A 47 13.39 -3.65 13.11
CA THR A 47 12.66 -4.39 14.15
C THR A 47 12.82 -5.89 13.91
N GLN A 48 12.43 -6.71 14.89
CA GLN A 48 12.44 -8.17 14.71
C GLN A 48 11.57 -8.64 13.52
N ARG A 49 10.53 -7.86 13.18
CA ARG A 49 9.57 -8.21 12.11
C ARG A 49 9.92 -7.58 10.76
N PHE A 50 10.53 -6.39 10.77
CA PHE A 50 10.81 -5.60 9.56
C PHE A 50 12.22 -5.04 9.64
N ARG A 51 13.06 -5.41 8.67
CA ARG A 51 14.47 -5.02 8.51
C ARG A 51 14.62 -3.58 8.03
N SER A 52 13.63 -3.04 7.33
CA SER A 52 13.69 -1.71 6.75
C SER A 52 12.30 -1.12 6.49
N ASN A 53 12.25 0.16 6.15
CA ASN A 53 11.03 0.83 5.73
C ASN A 53 10.40 0.19 4.49
N TRP A 54 11.20 -0.39 3.59
CA TRP A 54 10.73 -1.14 2.42
C TRP A 54 9.85 -2.32 2.82
N GLU A 55 10.26 -3.07 3.84
CA GLU A 55 9.47 -4.20 4.33
C GLU A 55 8.21 -3.73 5.05
N LEU A 56 8.29 -2.69 5.88
CA LEU A 56 7.13 -2.17 6.58
C LEU A 56 6.09 -1.61 5.60
N SER A 57 6.50 -0.83 4.60
CA SER A 57 5.57 -0.30 3.59
C SER A 57 4.89 -1.43 2.82
N SER A 58 5.65 -2.41 2.36
CA SER A 58 5.12 -3.55 1.60
C SER A 58 4.15 -4.37 2.45
N ALA A 59 4.50 -4.66 3.70
CA ALA A 59 3.63 -5.41 4.62
C ALA A 59 2.33 -4.69 4.95
N ARG A 60 2.34 -3.34 5.00
CA ARG A 60 1.12 -2.54 5.20
C ARG A 60 0.19 -2.64 3.98
N ALA A 61 0.74 -2.55 2.77
CA ALA A 61 -0.03 -2.74 1.55
C ALA A 61 -0.63 -4.15 1.47
N VAL A 62 0.16 -5.20 1.75
CA VAL A 62 -0.32 -6.59 1.84
C VAL A 62 -1.48 -6.74 2.81
N THR A 63 -1.42 -6.09 3.97
CA THR A 63 -2.50 -6.17 4.97
C THR A 63 -3.80 -5.56 4.44
N VAL A 64 -3.73 -4.45 3.72
CA VAL A 64 -4.90 -3.85 3.05
C VAL A 64 -5.44 -4.78 1.98
N VAL A 65 -4.58 -5.35 1.14
CA VAL A 65 -5.00 -6.31 0.11
C VAL A 65 -5.69 -7.53 0.70
N HIS A 66 -5.19 -8.09 1.82
CA HIS A 66 -5.89 -9.20 2.48
C HIS A 66 -7.30 -8.83 2.94
N ALA A 67 -7.50 -7.60 3.45
CA ALA A 67 -8.84 -7.12 3.78
C ALA A 67 -9.73 -6.96 2.54
N MET A 68 -9.19 -6.42 1.44
CA MET A 68 -9.93 -6.26 0.19
C MET A 68 -10.32 -7.60 -0.45
N LEU A 69 -9.42 -8.58 -0.47
CA LEU A 69 -9.67 -9.93 -1.02
C LEU A 69 -10.68 -10.75 -0.20
N SER A 70 -11.19 -10.21 0.91
CA SER A 70 -12.34 -10.80 1.59
C SER A 70 -13.65 -10.56 0.82
N ASN A 71 -13.67 -9.62 -0.13
CA ASN A 71 -14.74 -9.42 -1.10
C ASN A 71 -14.52 -10.36 -2.31
N SER A 72 -15.52 -11.19 -2.62
CA SER A 72 -15.48 -12.19 -3.71
C SER A 72 -15.55 -11.60 -5.13
N ASP A 73 -16.00 -10.35 -5.27
CA ASP A 73 -16.19 -9.69 -6.57
C ASP A 73 -14.90 -9.00 -7.06
N LEU A 74 -13.89 -8.89 -6.19
CA LEU A 74 -12.57 -8.39 -6.55
C LEU A 74 -11.72 -9.50 -7.18
N ASP A 75 -11.42 -9.38 -8.47
CA ASP A 75 -10.47 -10.28 -9.15
C ASP A 75 -9.04 -10.06 -8.63
N PRO A 76 -8.41 -11.08 -7.98
CA PRO A 76 -7.05 -10.96 -7.46
C PRO A 76 -6.00 -10.67 -8.53
N ALA A 77 -6.23 -11.06 -9.78
CA ALA A 77 -5.29 -10.83 -10.89
C ALA A 77 -5.12 -9.34 -11.22
N ARG A 78 -6.06 -8.49 -10.79
CA ARG A 78 -6.01 -7.04 -10.99
C ARG A 78 -5.23 -6.33 -9.89
N VAL A 79 -4.84 -6.99 -8.81
CA VAL A 79 -4.24 -6.34 -7.63
C VAL A 79 -2.72 -6.36 -7.72
N LEU A 80 -2.11 -5.17 -7.64
CA LEU A 80 -0.68 -4.97 -7.56
C LEU A 80 -0.32 -4.42 -6.17
N ILE A 81 0.80 -4.87 -5.62
CA ILE A 81 1.26 -4.47 -4.28
C ILE A 81 2.59 -3.77 -4.41
N GLU A 82 2.66 -2.55 -3.88
CA GLU A 82 3.87 -1.75 -3.90
C GLU A 82 4.26 -1.29 -2.50
N GLY A 83 5.56 -1.21 -2.26
CA GLY A 83 6.13 -0.63 -1.06
C GLY A 83 7.17 0.41 -1.44
N HIS A 84 6.92 1.67 -1.12
CA HIS A 84 7.81 2.77 -1.51
C HIS A 84 8.71 3.29 -0.38
N ALA A 85 8.64 2.71 0.82
CA ALA A 85 9.32 3.26 1.99
C ALA A 85 9.05 4.79 2.10
N ASP A 86 10.10 5.59 2.20
CA ASP A 86 10.09 7.04 2.29
C ASP A 86 10.40 7.75 0.96
N SER A 87 10.46 7.03 -0.17
CA SER A 87 10.91 7.57 -1.45
C SER A 87 9.94 8.57 -2.10
N ASN A 88 8.66 8.54 -1.70
CA ASN A 88 7.61 9.39 -2.25
C ASN A 88 6.81 10.05 -1.12
N PRO A 89 7.32 11.12 -0.47
CA PRO A 89 6.64 11.82 0.62
C PRO A 89 5.56 12.78 0.11
N LEU A 90 4.38 12.80 0.75
CA LEU A 90 3.31 13.77 0.48
C LEU A 90 3.60 15.15 1.08
N ALA A 91 4.40 15.19 2.15
CA ALA A 91 4.79 16.42 2.84
C ALA A 91 6.25 16.33 3.31
N PRO A 92 6.94 17.45 3.56
CA PRO A 92 8.30 17.44 4.09
C PRO A 92 8.38 16.65 5.40
N ASN A 93 9.43 15.84 5.61
CA ASN A 93 9.58 15.06 6.85
C ASN A 93 10.10 15.90 8.06
N ASP A 94 9.77 17.18 8.11
CA ASP A 94 10.27 18.16 9.07
C ASP A 94 9.52 18.16 10.41
N SER A 95 8.25 17.77 10.41
CA SER A 95 7.38 17.80 11.59
C SER A 95 6.77 16.43 11.88
N ARG A 96 6.36 16.22 13.14
CA ARG A 96 5.65 15.00 13.54
C ARG A 96 4.34 14.83 12.75
N GLU A 97 3.66 15.93 12.48
CA GLU A 97 2.41 15.96 11.73
C GLU A 97 2.64 15.57 10.26
N ASN A 98 3.63 16.16 9.58
CA ASN A 98 3.92 15.82 8.19
C ASN A 98 4.41 14.38 8.03
N ARG A 99 5.25 13.90 8.96
CA ARG A 99 5.64 12.48 8.98
C ARG A 99 4.42 11.55 9.14
N ALA A 100 3.41 11.94 9.92
CA ALA A 100 2.18 11.17 10.01
C ALA A 100 1.41 11.10 8.69
N LYS A 101 1.39 12.20 7.92
CA LYS A 101 0.82 12.21 6.56
C LYS A 101 1.60 11.26 5.63
N ASN A 102 2.92 11.20 5.73
CA ASN A 102 3.73 10.32 4.87
C ASN A 102 3.55 8.82 5.17
N ARG A 103 3.16 8.45 6.40
CA ARG A 103 2.87 7.06 6.80
C ARG A 103 1.46 6.62 6.40
N ARG A 104 1.19 6.52 5.09
CA ARG A 104 -0.12 6.16 4.52
C ARG A 104 -0.06 4.92 3.62
N VAL A 105 -1.25 4.40 3.29
CA VAL A 105 -1.46 3.50 2.15
C VAL A 105 -2.31 4.23 1.11
N GLU A 106 -1.92 4.09 -0.15
CA GLU A 106 -2.62 4.62 -1.32
C GLU A 106 -3.24 3.47 -2.11
N LEU A 107 -4.36 3.79 -2.76
CA LEU A 107 -5.06 2.88 -3.65
C LEU A 107 -5.28 3.62 -4.97
N VAL A 108 -4.70 3.09 -6.04
CA VAL A 108 -4.70 3.70 -7.36
C VAL A 108 -5.34 2.73 -8.35
N ILE A 109 -6.16 3.25 -9.26
CA ILE A 109 -6.71 2.47 -10.36
C ILE A 109 -6.00 2.90 -11.63
N GLU A 110 -5.22 1.99 -12.19
CA GLU A 110 -4.50 2.19 -13.45
C GLU A 110 -5.34 1.63 -14.60
N ARG A 111 -5.91 2.53 -15.41
CA ARG A 111 -6.67 2.18 -16.60
C ARG A 111 -5.70 2.16 -17.77
N GLY A 112 -5.40 0.98 -18.30
CA GLY A 112 -4.33 0.73 -19.24
C GLY A 112 -4.20 1.76 -20.36
N GLN A 113 -3.10 2.51 -20.29
CA GLN A 113 -2.20 2.87 -21.39
C GLN A 113 -0.84 3.06 -20.71
N ASP A 114 -0.04 1.99 -20.58
CA ASP A 114 1.43 2.00 -20.35
C ASP A 114 1.91 0.55 -20.09
N GLU A 115 1.52 -0.41 -20.95
CA GLU A 115 2.15 -1.75 -20.97
C GLU A 115 3.47 -1.76 -21.77
N GLU A 116 4.10 -0.59 -21.99
CA GLU A 116 5.35 -0.54 -22.75
C GLU A 116 6.57 -0.78 -21.86
N SER A 117 7.15 -1.96 -22.05
CA SER A 117 8.61 -2.18 -22.14
C SER A 117 9.44 -2.22 -20.86
N GLY A 118 8.97 -2.93 -19.84
CA GLY A 118 9.89 -3.51 -18.84
C GLY A 118 10.53 -4.80 -19.37
N GLU A 119 11.84 -4.82 -19.60
CA GLU A 119 12.56 -6.09 -19.77
C GLU A 119 12.51 -6.84 -18.43
N VAL A 120 11.76 -7.94 -18.37
CA VAL A 120 11.71 -8.78 -17.18
C VAL A 120 13.04 -9.52 -17.07
N LEU A 121 13.92 -8.98 -16.23
CA LEU A 121 15.13 -9.68 -15.84
C LEU A 121 14.74 -10.80 -14.85
N ASN A 122 14.66 -12.03 -15.38
CA ASN A 122 14.48 -13.21 -14.55
C ASN A 122 15.76 -13.44 -13.74
N VAL A 123 15.72 -13.08 -12.46
CA VAL A 123 16.77 -13.42 -11.49
C VAL A 123 16.46 -14.81 -10.94
N SER A 124 16.62 -15.83 -11.77
CA SER A 124 16.58 -17.23 -11.33
C SER A 124 17.99 -17.66 -10.90
N GLU A 125 18.10 -18.24 -9.70
CA GLU A 125 19.30 -18.96 -9.24
C GLU A 125 19.57 -20.22 -10.07
#